data_AF-A0A925CB62-F1
#
_entry.id   AF-A0A925CB62-F1
#
_cell.length_a   1.000
_cell.length_b   1.000
_cell.length_c   1.000
_cell.angle_alpha   90.00
_cell.angle_beta   90.00
_cell.angle_gamma   90.00
#
_symmetry.space_group_name_H-M   'P 1'
#
loop_
_entity.id
_entity.type
_entity.pdbx_description
1 polymer ?
#
loop_
_entity_poly.entity_id
_entity_poly.type
_entity_poly.pdbx_seq_one_letter_code
_entity_poly.pdbx_strand_id
1 'polypeptide(L)'
;MPSTIDPMDVVIGAGNQQRDAKAAAAHVAAAEKAEAAGDKLAAIAELRRAVSSDPTDPRLFFRLAYALDLAGEEDEAIAMYERSCERPPAPLNALINLAVLHEDRGDYARAERCLRQVLDTNPNHPRARLYMKDVLASREMVIDEDNDRDKVKRNALLDTPVTDFELSVRARTCLKKMNIRSLGDLLRTTEAELLGYKNFGESSLVEIKQMLASKGLRLGQGVEDAHRAQLRKVMDQIKGTGGNDAVLAKSVIEMNLSVRARKALQLLNIGTIGDLVSHTEAELMGVKNFGATSLTEVKQKLVEMGLSLRTLES
;
A
#
# COMPACT_ATOMS: atom_id res chain seq x y z
N MET A 1 12.64 57.94 -8.88
CA MET A 1 13.36 57.00 -9.77
C MET A 1 14.78 56.83 -9.26
N PRO A 2 14.97 55.89 -8.34
CA PRO A 2 16.08 54.94 -8.46
C PRO A 2 15.60 53.50 -8.25
N SER A 3 16.09 52.60 -9.10
CA SER A 3 15.86 51.16 -9.07
C SER A 3 16.66 50.49 -7.95
N THR A 4 15.96 49.95 -6.96
CA THR A 4 16.52 49.09 -5.91
C THR A 4 16.66 47.66 -6.44
N ILE A 5 17.90 47.23 -6.65
CA ILE A 5 18.25 45.84 -6.95
C ILE A 5 18.27 45.07 -5.62
N ASP A 6 17.54 43.97 -5.60
CA ASP A 6 17.34 43.03 -4.48
C ASP A 6 18.65 42.30 -4.12
N PRO A 7 19.05 42.15 -2.83
CA PRO A 7 20.32 41.53 -2.46
C PRO A 7 20.16 40.00 -2.30
N MET A 8 19.81 39.31 -3.39
CA MET A 8 19.61 37.86 -3.42
C MET A 8 20.28 37.16 -4.61
N ASP A 9 21.43 37.67 -5.09
CA ASP A 9 22.14 37.00 -6.19
C ASP A 9 23.66 37.25 -6.17
N VAL A 10 24.37 36.66 -5.19
CA VAL A 10 25.83 36.48 -5.32
C VAL A 10 26.28 35.17 -4.64
N VAL A 11 26.42 34.14 -5.48
CA VAL A 11 27.51 33.13 -5.47
C VAL A 11 27.45 32.06 -4.37
N ILE A 12 26.73 30.98 -4.69
CA ILE A 12 27.09 29.64 -4.21
C ILE A 12 28.42 29.28 -4.88
N GLY A 13 29.51 29.48 -4.15
CA GLY A 13 30.82 28.96 -4.50
C GLY A 13 30.80 27.43 -4.43
N ALA A 14 30.33 26.78 -5.48
CA ALA A 14 30.74 25.42 -5.80
C ALA A 14 32.24 25.49 -6.08
N GLY A 15 33.04 25.26 -5.04
CA GLY A 15 34.49 25.22 -5.13
C GLY A 15 34.86 24.25 -6.25
N ASN A 16 35.51 24.78 -7.28
CA ASN A 16 36.25 24.01 -8.27
C ASN A 16 37.41 23.33 -7.53
N GLN A 17 37.13 22.25 -6.77
CA GLN A 17 38.16 21.32 -6.34
C GLN A 17 38.69 20.67 -7.61
N GLN A 18 39.90 21.05 -7.98
CA GLN A 18 40.54 20.58 -9.19
C GLN A 18 40.72 19.06 -9.07
N ARG A 19 39.91 18.31 -9.83
CA ARG A 19 39.92 16.85 -9.87
C ARG A 19 41.33 16.34 -10.15
N ASP A 20 41.92 15.62 -9.19
CA ASP A 20 43.22 14.99 -9.33
C ASP A 20 43.06 13.46 -9.41
N ALA A 21 42.79 12.99 -10.62
CA ALA A 21 42.66 11.57 -10.90
C ALA A 21 43.96 10.77 -10.63
N LYS A 22 45.13 11.42 -10.70
CA LYS A 22 46.42 10.77 -10.45
C LYS A 22 46.64 10.58 -8.95
N ALA A 23 46.37 11.60 -8.15
CA ALA A 23 46.37 11.48 -6.70
C ALA A 23 45.34 10.45 -6.23
N ALA A 24 44.12 10.48 -6.78
CA ALA A 24 43.10 9.48 -6.49
C ALA A 24 43.59 8.05 -6.79
N ALA A 25 44.22 7.82 -7.94
CA ALA A 25 44.77 6.51 -8.30
C ALA A 25 45.89 6.06 -7.34
N ALA A 26 46.74 6.98 -6.87
CA ALA A 26 47.79 6.66 -5.89
C ALA A 26 47.20 6.22 -4.54
N HIS A 27 46.17 6.93 -4.06
CA HIS A 27 45.43 6.55 -2.85
C HIS A 27 44.71 5.21 -3.01
N VAL A 28 44.15 4.94 -4.19
CA VAL A 28 43.55 3.64 -4.49
C VAL A 28 44.58 2.50 -4.41
N ALA A 29 45.76 2.67 -5.00
CA ALA A 29 46.82 1.65 -4.92
C ALA A 29 47.31 1.44 -3.49
N ALA A 30 47.36 2.50 -2.68
CA ALA A 30 47.66 2.41 -1.25
C ALA A 30 46.59 1.63 -0.48
N ALA A 31 45.31 1.87 -0.79
CA ALA A 31 44.19 1.11 -0.21
C ALA A 31 44.28 -0.38 -0.56
N GLU A 32 44.51 -0.74 -1.82
CA GLU A 32 44.66 -2.15 -2.25
C GLU A 32 45.81 -2.86 -1.50
N LYS A 33 46.91 -2.14 -1.25
CA LYS A 33 48.03 -2.66 -0.45
C LYS A 33 47.63 -2.88 1.02
N ALA A 34 46.85 -1.98 1.60
CA ALA A 34 46.33 -2.11 2.97
C ALA A 34 45.32 -3.27 3.09
N GLU A 35 44.43 -3.42 2.10
CA GLU A 35 43.50 -4.56 2.00
C GLU A 35 44.25 -5.90 1.93
N ALA A 36 45.31 -5.97 1.11
CA ALA A 36 46.16 -7.17 1.01
C ALA A 36 46.90 -7.48 2.33
N ALA A 37 47.18 -6.46 3.16
CA ALA A 37 47.74 -6.62 4.49
C ALA A 37 46.69 -6.94 5.57
N GLY A 38 45.40 -6.94 5.22
CA GLY A 38 44.29 -7.13 6.15
C GLY A 38 43.95 -5.90 7.02
N ASP A 39 44.58 -4.75 6.76
CA ASP A 39 44.33 -3.51 7.48
C ASP A 39 43.16 -2.75 6.87
N LYS A 40 41.96 -3.11 7.33
CA LYS A 40 40.69 -2.52 6.86
C LYS A 40 40.60 -1.01 7.14
N LEU A 41 41.12 -0.54 8.27
CA LEU A 41 41.03 0.86 8.67
C LEU A 41 41.93 1.74 7.78
N ALA A 42 43.16 1.28 7.52
CA ALA A 42 44.06 1.97 6.61
C ALA A 42 43.51 2.00 5.18
N ALA A 43 42.89 0.91 4.72
CA ALA A 43 42.24 0.86 3.41
C ALA A 43 41.12 1.91 3.27
N ILE A 44 40.22 1.97 4.24
CA ILE A 44 39.13 2.97 4.26
C ILE A 44 39.68 4.40 4.29
N ALA A 45 40.72 4.66 5.10
CA ALA A 45 41.34 5.98 5.19
C ALA A 45 41.92 6.44 3.83
N GLU A 46 42.61 5.55 3.12
CA GLU A 46 43.13 5.84 1.78
C GLU A 46 41.99 6.00 0.75
N LEU A 47 40.93 5.19 0.82
CA LEU A 47 39.77 5.34 -0.07
C LEU A 47 39.02 6.67 0.14
N ARG A 48 38.90 7.17 1.39
CA ARG A 48 38.34 8.51 1.67
C ARG A 48 39.20 9.61 1.05
N ARG A 49 40.53 9.48 1.08
CA ARG A 49 41.46 10.41 0.40
C ARG A 49 41.32 10.34 -1.12
N ALA A 50 41.13 9.14 -1.67
CA ALA A 50 40.88 8.96 -3.09
C ALA A 50 39.59 9.68 -3.53
N VAL A 51 38.50 9.49 -2.80
CA VAL A 51 37.21 10.19 -3.04
C VAL A 51 37.35 11.70 -2.90
N SER A 52 38.14 12.18 -1.94
CA SER A 52 38.40 13.62 -1.78
C SER A 52 39.21 14.22 -2.93
N SER A 53 40.05 13.40 -3.58
CA SER A 53 40.89 13.82 -4.72
C SER A 53 40.13 13.81 -6.06
N ASP A 54 39.20 12.87 -6.22
CA ASP A 54 38.27 12.81 -7.35
C ASP A 54 36.82 12.56 -6.88
N PRO A 55 36.09 13.64 -6.51
CA PRO A 55 34.75 13.53 -5.93
C PRO A 55 33.67 13.28 -6.99
N THR A 56 34.04 12.81 -8.19
CA THR A 56 33.10 12.63 -9.31
C THR A 56 33.14 11.24 -9.93
N ASP A 57 34.08 10.39 -9.53
CA ASP A 57 34.23 9.04 -10.06
C ASP A 57 33.36 8.02 -9.29
N PRO A 58 32.30 7.47 -9.91
CA PRO A 58 31.41 6.50 -9.26
C PRO A 58 32.14 5.25 -8.75
N ARG A 59 33.27 4.88 -9.37
CA ARG A 59 34.04 3.70 -8.98
C ARG A 59 34.70 3.87 -7.61
N LEU A 60 35.08 5.10 -7.26
CA LEU A 60 35.67 5.41 -5.95
C LEU A 60 34.62 5.34 -4.86
N PHE A 61 33.40 5.83 -5.13
CA PHE A 61 32.28 5.68 -4.21
C PHE A 61 31.93 4.21 -3.98
N PHE A 62 31.82 3.40 -5.04
CA PHE A 62 31.56 1.97 -4.90
C PHE A 62 32.63 1.25 -4.07
N ARG A 63 33.92 1.53 -4.31
CA ARG A 63 35.02 0.90 -3.56
C ARG A 63 35.01 1.29 -2.10
N LEU A 64 34.83 2.58 -1.80
CA LEU A 64 34.73 3.05 -0.42
C LEU A 64 33.50 2.44 0.28
N ALA A 65 32.35 2.43 -0.38
CA ALA A 65 31.13 1.82 0.13
C ALA A 65 31.31 0.35 0.48
N TYR A 66 31.94 -0.43 -0.41
CA TYR A 66 32.22 -1.84 -0.18
C TYR A 66 33.15 -2.08 1.01
N ALA A 67 34.20 -1.25 1.16
CA ALA A 67 35.11 -1.35 2.30
C ALA A 67 34.43 -0.99 3.63
N LEU A 68 33.55 0.02 3.63
CA LEU A 68 32.77 0.45 4.78
C LEU A 68 31.74 -0.61 5.20
N ASP A 69 31.04 -1.20 4.22
CA ASP A 69 30.10 -2.32 4.41
C ASP A 69 30.78 -3.52 5.10
N LEU A 70 31.96 -3.93 4.62
CA LEU A 70 32.77 -4.98 5.25
C LEU A 70 33.34 -4.62 6.65
N ALA A 71 33.28 -3.36 7.03
CA ALA A 71 33.68 -2.86 8.34
C ALA A 71 32.47 -2.64 9.28
N GLY A 72 31.24 -2.75 8.78
CA GLY A 72 30.01 -2.50 9.53
C GLY A 72 29.63 -1.02 9.64
N GLU A 73 30.30 -0.13 8.89
CA GLU A 73 30.02 1.31 8.87
C GLU A 73 28.88 1.61 7.88
N GLU A 74 27.70 1.05 8.16
CA GLU A 74 26.58 0.97 7.22
C GLU A 74 26.04 2.33 6.75
N ASP A 75 25.96 3.33 7.63
CA ASP A 75 25.40 4.65 7.28
C ASP A 75 26.21 5.33 6.17
N GLU A 76 27.54 5.32 6.32
CA GLU A 76 28.44 5.88 5.31
C GLU A 76 28.50 4.99 4.07
N ALA A 77 28.43 3.66 4.23
CA ALA A 77 28.38 2.73 3.11
C ALA A 77 27.17 2.99 2.20
N ILE A 78 25.97 3.13 2.77
CA ILE A 78 24.74 3.46 2.02
C ILE A 78 24.92 4.79 1.29
N ALA A 79 25.38 5.84 1.98
CA ALA A 79 25.58 7.15 1.35
C ALA A 79 26.56 7.08 0.16
N MET A 80 27.64 6.30 0.28
CA MET A 80 28.60 6.14 -0.82
C MET A 80 28.04 5.28 -1.95
N TYR A 81 27.30 4.21 -1.67
CA TYR A 81 26.64 3.45 -2.74
C TYR A 81 25.59 4.29 -3.47
N GLU A 82 24.80 5.11 -2.77
CA GLU A 82 23.83 6.03 -3.40
C GLU A 82 24.53 7.01 -4.34
N ARG A 83 25.64 7.62 -3.90
CA ARG A 83 26.47 8.48 -4.75
C ARG A 83 27.04 7.73 -5.97
N SER A 84 27.39 6.46 -5.81
CA SER A 84 27.81 5.61 -6.94
C SER A 84 26.68 5.39 -7.97
N CYS A 85 25.43 5.50 -7.55
CA CYS A 85 24.24 5.26 -8.38
C CYS A 85 23.61 6.55 -8.94
N GLU A 86 24.05 7.74 -8.53
CA GLU A 86 23.54 9.03 -9.00
C GLU A 86 23.66 9.23 -10.53
N ARG A 87 24.64 8.58 -11.16
CA ARG A 87 24.91 8.72 -12.60
C ARG A 87 24.56 7.42 -13.35
N PRO A 88 23.67 7.47 -14.35
CA PRO A 88 23.38 6.30 -15.16
C PRO A 88 24.53 5.99 -16.14
N PRO A 89 24.77 4.70 -16.47
CA PRO A 89 24.12 3.53 -15.91
C PRO A 89 24.62 3.22 -14.49
N ALA A 90 23.70 3.05 -13.55
CA ALA A 90 24.04 2.71 -12.18
C ALA A 90 24.67 1.29 -12.15
N PRO A 91 25.76 1.10 -11.38
CA PRO A 91 26.41 -0.20 -11.29
C PRO A 91 25.48 -1.23 -10.61
N LEU A 92 25.18 -2.34 -11.30
CA LEU A 92 24.25 -3.37 -10.81
C LEU A 92 24.66 -3.92 -9.43
N ASN A 93 25.96 -4.10 -9.22
CA ASN A 93 26.48 -4.59 -7.93
C ASN A 93 26.22 -3.59 -6.79
N ALA A 94 26.28 -2.28 -7.04
CA ALA A 94 25.97 -1.27 -6.04
C ALA A 94 24.48 -1.29 -5.68
N LEU A 95 23.61 -1.44 -6.68
CA LEU A 95 22.17 -1.57 -6.48
C LEU A 95 21.81 -2.83 -5.69
N ILE A 96 22.48 -3.96 -5.95
CA ILE A 96 22.28 -5.19 -5.19
C ILE A 96 22.74 -5.02 -3.74
N ASN A 97 23.91 -4.43 -3.50
CA ASN A 97 24.42 -4.24 -2.14
C ASN A 97 23.55 -3.22 -1.37
N LEU A 98 23.11 -2.14 -2.01
CA LEU A 98 22.11 -1.22 -1.43
C LEU A 98 20.81 -1.92 -1.06
N ALA A 99 20.33 -2.84 -1.90
CA ALA A 99 19.11 -3.55 -1.61
C ALA A 99 19.21 -4.41 -0.34
N VAL A 100 20.34 -5.11 -0.17
CA VAL A 100 20.61 -5.90 1.03
C VAL A 100 20.70 -5.01 2.27
N LEU A 101 21.45 -3.90 2.20
CA LEU A 101 21.56 -2.96 3.33
C LEU A 101 20.21 -2.31 3.69
N HIS A 102 19.35 -2.04 2.70
CA HIS A 102 18.00 -1.56 2.97
C HIS A 102 17.09 -2.64 3.55
N GLU A 103 17.21 -3.89 3.12
CA GLU A 103 16.48 -5.02 3.70
C GLU A 103 16.84 -5.23 5.17
N ASP A 104 18.14 -5.22 5.51
CA ASP A 104 18.64 -5.39 6.88
C ASP A 104 18.12 -4.29 7.83
N ARG A 105 17.85 -3.09 7.28
CA ARG A 105 17.25 -1.96 8.02
C ARG A 105 15.72 -1.96 8.06
N GLY A 106 15.06 -2.92 7.41
CA GLY A 106 13.61 -2.95 7.27
C GLY A 106 13.05 -1.94 6.26
N ASP A 107 13.90 -1.27 5.48
CA ASP A 107 13.53 -0.30 4.44
C ASP A 107 13.12 -1.02 3.13
N TYR A 108 12.17 -1.96 3.22
CA TYR A 108 11.81 -2.88 2.11
C TYR A 108 11.41 -2.16 0.82
N ALA A 109 10.78 -0.98 0.91
CA ALA A 109 10.39 -0.19 -0.25
C ALA A 109 11.59 0.39 -1.03
N ARG A 110 12.69 0.72 -0.34
CA ARG A 110 13.94 1.18 -0.96
C ARG A 110 14.67 -0.01 -1.58
N ALA A 111 14.75 -1.13 -0.85
CA ALA A 111 15.34 -2.37 -1.33
C ALA A 111 14.69 -2.85 -2.64
N GLU A 112 13.36 -2.89 -2.69
CA GLU A 112 12.60 -3.28 -3.88
C GLU A 112 12.92 -2.37 -5.08
N ARG A 113 13.04 -1.06 -4.85
CA ARG A 113 13.35 -0.09 -5.91
C ARG A 113 14.72 -0.38 -6.54
N CYS A 114 15.73 -0.63 -5.72
CA CYS A 114 17.07 -0.99 -6.19
C CYS A 114 17.06 -2.28 -7.01
N LEU A 115 16.37 -3.32 -6.52
CA LEU A 115 16.26 -4.61 -7.20
C LEU A 115 15.48 -4.52 -8.51
N ARG A 116 14.43 -3.70 -8.56
CA ARG A 116 13.66 -3.46 -9.79
C ARG A 116 14.55 -2.86 -10.88
N GLN A 117 15.37 -1.86 -10.56
CA GLN A 117 16.31 -1.29 -11.53
C GLN A 117 17.30 -2.33 -12.09
N VAL A 118 17.75 -3.28 -11.26
CA VAL A 118 18.60 -4.39 -11.71
C VAL A 118 17.85 -5.33 -12.64
N LEU A 119 16.62 -5.69 -12.30
CA LEU A 119 15.78 -6.61 -13.09
C LEU A 119 15.26 -5.97 -14.39
N ASP A 120 15.04 -4.66 -14.42
CA ASP A 120 14.69 -3.93 -15.64
C ASP A 120 15.82 -4.01 -16.68
N THR A 121 17.08 -4.01 -16.22
CA THR A 121 18.27 -4.14 -17.07
C THR A 121 18.63 -5.59 -17.37
N ASN A 122 18.51 -6.48 -16.37
CA ASN A 122 18.79 -7.90 -16.47
C ASN A 122 17.68 -8.72 -15.78
N PRO A 123 16.60 -9.07 -16.53
CA PRO A 123 15.45 -9.78 -15.97
C PRO A 123 15.76 -11.15 -15.36
N ASN A 124 16.86 -11.77 -15.77
CA ASN A 124 17.28 -13.10 -15.31
C ASN A 124 18.45 -13.05 -14.32
N HIS A 125 18.72 -11.90 -13.70
CA HIS A 125 19.77 -11.78 -12.70
C HIS A 125 19.48 -12.66 -11.47
N PRO A 126 20.26 -13.73 -11.18
CA PRO A 126 19.90 -14.71 -10.16
C PRO A 126 19.79 -14.12 -8.75
N ARG A 127 20.78 -13.32 -8.31
CA ARG A 127 20.76 -12.70 -6.98
C ARG A 127 19.62 -11.70 -6.81
N ALA A 128 19.41 -10.81 -7.77
CA ALA A 128 18.34 -9.83 -7.70
C ALA A 128 16.94 -10.47 -7.65
N ARG A 129 16.71 -11.58 -8.36
CA ARG A 129 15.45 -12.34 -8.25
C ARG A 129 15.26 -12.98 -6.88
N LEU A 130 16.33 -13.51 -6.30
CA LEU A 130 16.30 -14.10 -4.96
C LEU A 130 15.96 -13.02 -3.92
N TYR A 131 16.75 -11.95 -3.86
CA TYR A 131 16.51 -10.84 -2.93
C TYR A 131 15.16 -10.16 -3.16
N MET A 132 14.67 -10.08 -4.40
CA MET A 132 13.34 -9.52 -4.66
C MET A 132 12.24 -10.38 -4.02
N LYS A 133 12.37 -11.71 -4.06
CA LYS A 133 11.43 -12.61 -3.39
C LYS A 133 11.46 -12.40 -1.88
N ASP A 134 12.66 -12.30 -1.30
CA ASP A 134 12.85 -12.15 0.15
C ASP A 134 12.31 -10.79 0.65
N VAL A 135 12.58 -9.70 -0.08
CA VAL A 135 12.05 -8.35 0.20
C VAL A 135 10.52 -8.31 0.06
N LEU A 136 9.94 -8.95 -0.95
CA LEU A 136 8.49 -8.99 -1.12
C LEU A 136 7.80 -9.78 0.00
N ALA A 137 8.36 -10.94 0.38
CA ALA A 137 7.85 -11.73 1.49
C ALA A 137 7.94 -10.96 2.82
N SER A 138 9.05 -10.28 3.06
CA SER A 138 9.25 -9.47 4.27
C SER A 138 8.29 -8.28 4.31
N ARG A 139 8.03 -7.64 3.17
CA ARG A 139 7.03 -6.56 3.07
C ARG A 139 5.60 -7.05 3.33
N GLU A 140 5.24 -8.22 2.81
CA GLU A 140 3.90 -8.80 3.00
C GLU A 140 3.65 -9.15 4.47
N MET A 141 4.64 -9.69 5.18
CA MET A 141 4.54 -9.96 6.62
C MET A 141 4.32 -8.69 7.45
N VAL A 142 5.00 -7.58 7.15
CA VAL A 142 4.80 -6.29 7.85
C VAL A 142 3.39 -5.75 7.63
N ILE A 143 2.86 -5.89 6.41
CA ILE A 143 1.50 -5.45 6.07
C ILE A 143 0.46 -6.28 6.83
N ASP A 144 0.68 -7.58 7.03
CA ASP A 144 -0.22 -8.42 7.81
C ASP A 144 -0.22 -8.07 9.30
N GLU A 145 0.93 -7.79 9.91
CA GLU A 145 1.02 -7.42 11.34
C GLU A 145 0.30 -6.10 11.66
N ASP A 146 0.46 -5.07 10.81
CA ASP A 146 -0.21 -3.79 10.99
C ASP A 146 -1.72 -3.91 10.76
N ASN A 147 -2.14 -4.66 9.74
CA ASN A 147 -3.55 -4.97 9.52
C ASN A 147 -4.16 -5.75 10.69
N ASP A 148 -3.42 -6.66 11.31
CA ASP A 148 -3.91 -7.47 12.42
C ASP A 148 -4.05 -6.65 13.69
N ARG A 149 -3.15 -5.71 13.97
CA ARG A 149 -3.31 -4.75 15.09
C ARG A 149 -4.55 -3.87 14.90
N ASP A 150 -4.78 -3.37 13.70
CA ASP A 150 -5.94 -2.52 13.42
C ASP A 150 -7.26 -3.32 13.41
N LYS A 151 -7.24 -4.57 12.95
CA LYS A 151 -8.36 -5.51 13.12
C LYS A 151 -8.65 -5.77 14.60
N VAL A 152 -7.63 -6.00 15.42
CA VAL A 152 -7.80 -6.25 16.86
C VAL A 152 -8.38 -5.02 17.57
N LYS A 153 -7.86 -3.82 17.30
CA LYS A 153 -8.41 -2.56 17.83
C LYS A 153 -9.84 -2.33 17.37
N ARG A 154 -10.14 -2.58 16.09
CA ARG A 154 -11.49 -2.46 15.53
C ARG A 154 -12.44 -3.45 16.19
N ASN A 155 -12.06 -4.71 16.35
CA ASN A 155 -12.88 -5.72 17.01
C ASN A 155 -13.12 -5.38 18.48
N ALA A 156 -12.11 -4.92 19.21
CA ALA A 156 -12.27 -4.47 20.59
C ALA A 156 -13.24 -3.27 20.70
N LEU A 157 -13.22 -2.34 19.74
CA LEU A 157 -14.19 -1.25 19.68
C LEU A 157 -15.62 -1.76 19.42
N LEU A 158 -15.78 -2.75 18.55
CA LEU A 158 -17.08 -3.37 18.27
C LEU A 158 -17.66 -4.11 19.49
N ASP A 159 -16.80 -4.68 20.33
CA ASP A 159 -17.20 -5.37 21.56
C ASP A 159 -17.53 -4.40 22.72
N THR A 160 -17.25 -3.11 22.55
CA THR A 160 -17.53 -2.09 23.59
C THR A 160 -19.03 -2.05 23.89
N PRO A 161 -19.44 -2.21 25.17
CA PRO A 161 -20.84 -2.15 25.57
C PRO A 161 -21.50 -0.80 25.25
N VAL A 162 -22.75 -0.82 24.79
CA VAL A 162 -23.49 0.43 24.52
C VAL A 162 -23.76 1.27 25.78
N THR A 163 -23.57 0.67 26.97
CA THR A 163 -23.69 1.34 28.27
C THR A 163 -22.53 2.28 28.56
N ASP A 164 -21.38 2.07 27.92
CA ASP A 164 -20.16 2.84 28.14
C ASP A 164 -20.20 4.18 27.39
N PHE A 165 -21.21 4.37 26.53
CA PHE A 165 -21.44 5.61 25.82
C PHE A 165 -22.45 6.51 26.53
N GLU A 166 -22.20 7.82 26.44
CA GLU A 166 -23.08 8.86 26.98
C GLU A 166 -24.37 8.97 26.15
N LEU A 167 -25.33 8.11 26.48
CA LEU A 167 -26.65 8.08 25.87
C LEU A 167 -27.72 8.38 26.92
N SER A 168 -28.84 9.00 26.50
CA SER A 168 -29.97 9.23 27.40
C SER A 168 -30.48 7.92 28.01
N VAL A 169 -31.08 8.02 29.20
CA VAL A 169 -31.70 6.88 29.89
C VAL A 169 -32.74 6.19 28.99
N ARG A 170 -33.46 6.98 28.18
CA ARG A 170 -34.43 6.49 27.19
C ARG A 170 -33.74 5.65 26.10
N ALA A 171 -32.70 6.18 25.47
CA ALA A 171 -31.96 5.47 24.43
C ALA A 171 -31.38 4.15 24.97
N ARG A 172 -30.73 4.17 26.15
CA ARG A 172 -30.19 2.96 26.80
C ARG A 172 -31.25 1.92 27.12
N THR A 173 -32.40 2.35 27.64
CA THR A 173 -33.51 1.44 27.98
C THR A 173 -34.09 0.78 26.73
N CYS A 174 -34.22 1.54 25.63
CA CYS A 174 -34.67 1.00 24.35
C CYS A 174 -33.67 0.00 23.77
N LEU A 175 -32.38 0.35 23.69
CA LEU A 175 -31.33 -0.53 23.18
C LEU A 175 -31.27 -1.85 23.95
N LYS A 176 -31.33 -1.78 25.28
CA LYS A 176 -31.38 -2.97 26.15
C LYS A 176 -32.59 -3.86 25.85
N LYS A 177 -33.78 -3.28 25.65
CA LYS A 177 -35.00 -4.02 25.30
C LYS A 177 -34.96 -4.62 23.90
N MET A 178 -34.22 -4.01 22.97
CA MET A 178 -33.94 -4.52 21.63
C MET A 178 -32.81 -5.54 21.61
N ASN A 179 -32.25 -5.90 22.78
CA ASN A 179 -31.12 -6.79 22.94
C ASN A 179 -29.83 -6.32 22.23
N ILE A 180 -29.69 -5.00 22.01
CA ILE A 180 -28.50 -4.36 21.47
C ILE A 180 -27.57 -4.07 22.66
N ARG A 181 -26.47 -4.82 22.77
CA ARG A 181 -25.59 -4.77 23.94
C ARG A 181 -24.22 -4.18 23.63
N SER A 182 -23.73 -4.37 22.41
CA SER A 182 -22.42 -3.90 21.96
C SER A 182 -22.55 -2.85 20.85
N LEU A 183 -21.47 -2.11 20.61
CA LEU A 183 -21.36 -1.24 19.46
C LEU A 183 -21.52 -2.01 18.15
N GLY A 184 -20.98 -3.22 18.06
CA GLY A 184 -21.12 -4.11 16.90
C GLY A 184 -22.57 -4.49 16.61
N ASP A 185 -23.38 -4.74 17.64
CA ASP A 185 -24.81 -5.01 17.47
C ASP A 185 -25.54 -3.78 16.95
N LEU A 186 -25.21 -2.60 17.48
CA LEU A 186 -25.80 -1.34 17.07
C LEU A 186 -25.50 -1.01 15.60
N LEU A 187 -24.28 -1.26 15.14
CA LEU A 187 -23.90 -1.06 13.73
C LEU A 187 -24.60 -2.02 12.77
N ARG A 188 -25.09 -3.17 13.24
CA ARG A 188 -25.89 -4.12 12.46
C ARG A 188 -27.37 -3.73 12.39
N THR A 189 -27.83 -2.84 13.26
CA THR A 189 -29.21 -2.35 13.22
C THR A 189 -29.36 -1.15 12.30
N THR A 190 -30.50 -1.11 11.60
CA THR A 190 -30.85 0.00 10.71
C THR A 190 -31.69 1.06 11.43
N GLU A 191 -31.74 2.26 10.87
CA GLU A 191 -32.58 3.34 11.41
C GLU A 191 -34.07 2.98 11.42
N ALA A 192 -34.53 2.25 10.39
CA ALA A 192 -35.91 1.81 10.26
C ALA A 192 -36.29 0.81 11.38
N GLU A 193 -35.39 -0.10 11.75
CA GLU A 193 -35.61 -1.06 12.84
C GLU A 193 -35.68 -0.37 14.21
N LEU A 194 -34.85 0.66 14.43
CA LEU A 194 -34.89 1.46 15.65
C LEU A 194 -36.21 2.24 15.76
N LEU A 195 -36.61 2.95 14.70
CA LEU A 195 -37.86 3.73 14.68
C LEU A 195 -39.12 2.86 14.73
N GLY A 196 -39.06 1.63 14.22
CA GLY A 196 -40.17 0.68 14.29
C GLY A 196 -40.43 0.13 15.70
N TYR A 197 -39.51 0.33 16.64
CA TYR A 197 -39.65 -0.22 17.99
C TYR A 197 -40.56 0.63 18.88
N LYS A 198 -41.48 -0.03 19.59
CA LYS A 198 -42.48 0.64 20.46
C LYS A 198 -41.78 1.51 21.51
N ASN A 199 -42.12 2.81 21.51
CA ASN A 199 -41.58 3.86 22.40
C ASN A 199 -40.17 4.36 22.08
N PHE A 200 -39.54 3.92 20.97
CA PHE A 200 -38.35 4.57 20.44
C PHE A 200 -38.75 5.90 19.79
N GLY A 201 -37.97 6.96 20.01
CA GLY A 201 -38.28 8.31 19.55
C GLY A 201 -37.19 8.90 18.68
N GLU A 202 -37.53 9.91 17.88
CA GLU A 202 -36.59 10.60 17.00
C GLU A 202 -35.41 11.23 17.76
N SER A 203 -35.64 11.72 18.99
CA SER A 203 -34.56 12.25 19.83
C SER A 203 -33.52 11.20 20.21
N SER A 204 -33.97 9.98 20.59
CA SER A 204 -33.07 8.85 20.86
C SER A 204 -32.29 8.43 19.61
N LEU A 205 -32.90 8.53 18.42
CA LEU A 205 -32.23 8.23 17.16
C LEU A 205 -31.09 9.23 16.88
N VAL A 206 -31.37 10.53 17.04
CA VAL A 206 -30.38 11.60 16.80
C VAL A 206 -29.19 11.46 17.75
N GLU A 207 -29.43 11.20 19.02
CA GLU A 207 -28.37 10.94 20.02
C GLU A 207 -27.45 9.78 19.59
N ILE A 208 -28.05 8.66 19.17
CA ILE A 208 -27.30 7.49 18.71
C ILE A 208 -26.47 7.81 17.47
N LYS A 209 -27.04 8.53 16.50
CA LYS A 209 -26.32 8.94 15.29
C LYS A 209 -25.15 9.87 15.61
N GLN A 210 -25.33 10.83 16.52
CA GLN A 210 -24.27 11.74 16.94
C GLN A 210 -23.13 10.98 17.64
N MET A 211 -23.46 10.04 18.52
CA MET A 211 -22.46 9.19 19.18
C MET A 211 -21.66 8.37 18.16
N LEU A 212 -22.34 7.72 17.20
CA LEU A 212 -21.67 6.96 16.15
C LEU A 212 -20.81 7.84 15.25
N ALA A 213 -21.32 9.01 14.85
CA ALA A 213 -20.60 9.97 14.02
C ALA A 213 -19.32 10.48 14.71
N SER A 214 -19.35 10.70 16.03
CA SER A 214 -18.16 11.09 16.81
C SER A 214 -17.01 10.07 16.75
N LYS A 215 -17.33 8.81 16.40
CA LYS A 215 -16.38 7.71 16.24
C LYS A 215 -16.15 7.33 14.78
N GLY A 216 -16.66 8.12 13.83
CA GLY A 216 -16.57 7.85 12.39
C GLY A 216 -17.39 6.64 11.94
N LEU A 217 -18.43 6.26 12.68
CA LEU A 217 -19.28 5.11 12.42
C LEU A 217 -20.71 5.54 12.05
N ARG A 218 -21.47 4.67 11.39
CA ARG A 218 -22.90 4.89 11.08
C ARG A 218 -23.75 3.63 11.31
N LEU A 219 -25.04 3.84 11.56
CA LEU A 219 -26.03 2.76 11.64
C LEU A 219 -26.10 1.98 10.30
N GLY A 220 -26.33 0.67 10.37
CA GLY A 220 -26.37 -0.22 9.20
C GLY A 220 -25.01 -0.54 8.56
N GLN A 221 -23.92 0.14 8.94
CA GLN A 221 -22.60 -0.11 8.37
C GLN A 221 -22.11 -1.55 8.61
N GLY A 222 -22.47 -2.17 9.73
CA GLY A 222 -22.07 -3.55 10.03
C GLY A 222 -22.68 -4.57 9.06
N VAL A 223 -23.88 -4.31 8.54
CA VAL A 223 -24.55 -5.16 7.55
C VAL A 223 -23.86 -5.02 6.19
N GLU A 224 -23.54 -3.78 5.80
CA GLU A 224 -22.81 -3.49 4.57
C GLU A 224 -21.38 -4.03 4.60
N ASP A 225 -20.68 -3.89 5.73
CA ASP A 225 -19.30 -4.38 5.91
C ASP A 225 -19.26 -5.91 5.87
N ALA A 226 -20.24 -6.61 6.45
CA ALA A 226 -20.35 -8.06 6.36
C ALA A 226 -20.60 -8.52 4.92
N HIS A 227 -21.47 -7.82 4.19
CA HIS A 227 -21.72 -8.09 2.78
C HIS A 227 -20.44 -7.86 1.94
N ARG A 228 -19.75 -6.73 2.12
CA ARG A 228 -18.45 -6.45 1.46
C ARG A 228 -17.38 -7.48 1.79
N ALA A 229 -17.28 -7.93 3.05
CA ALA A 229 -16.31 -8.95 3.46
C ALA A 229 -16.60 -10.31 2.82
N GLN A 230 -17.88 -10.68 2.70
CA GLN A 230 -18.30 -11.89 2.00
C GLN A 230 -17.98 -11.80 0.50
N LEU A 231 -18.25 -10.66 -0.14
CA LEU A 231 -17.89 -10.41 -1.54
C LEU A 231 -16.36 -10.49 -1.74
N ARG A 232 -15.56 -9.93 -0.82
CA ARG A 232 -14.09 -10.01 -0.87
C ARG A 232 -13.57 -11.44 -0.80
N LYS A 233 -14.12 -12.28 0.08
CA LYS A 233 -13.75 -13.71 0.15
C LYS A 233 -14.07 -14.47 -1.13
N VAL A 234 -15.20 -14.15 -1.75
CA VAL A 234 -15.59 -14.73 -3.05
C VAL A 234 -14.66 -14.24 -4.16
N MET A 235 -14.27 -12.97 -4.16
CA MET A 235 -13.28 -12.42 -5.09
C MET A 235 -11.91 -13.08 -4.95
N ASP A 236 -11.43 -13.31 -3.72
CA ASP A 236 -10.14 -13.97 -3.49
C ASP A 236 -10.15 -15.45 -3.94
N GLN A 237 -11.30 -16.13 -3.90
CA GLN A 237 -11.46 -17.45 -4.51
C GLN A 237 -11.43 -17.41 -6.05
N ILE A 238 -11.99 -16.35 -6.65
CA ILE A 238 -11.99 -16.15 -8.11
C ILE A 238 -10.61 -15.72 -8.62
N LYS A 239 -9.79 -15.02 -7.82
CA LYS A 239 -8.41 -14.61 -8.17
C LYS A 239 -7.46 -15.78 -8.47
N GLY A 240 -7.75 -16.98 -7.99
CA GLY A 240 -6.92 -18.17 -8.21
C GLY A 240 -6.83 -18.66 -9.66
N THR A 241 -7.61 -18.09 -10.60
CA THR A 241 -7.69 -18.55 -12.00
C THR A 241 -7.00 -17.63 -13.03
N GLY A 242 -6.26 -16.60 -12.59
CA GLY A 242 -5.20 -16.00 -13.43
C GLY A 242 -5.62 -15.01 -14.51
N GLY A 243 -6.64 -14.16 -14.32
CA GLY A 243 -6.91 -13.09 -15.28
C GLY A 243 -7.72 -11.91 -14.75
N ASN A 244 -7.26 -10.70 -15.08
CA ASN A 244 -8.03 -9.44 -15.14
C ASN A 244 -8.30 -8.64 -13.84
N ASP A 245 -7.35 -8.59 -12.90
CA ASP A 245 -7.44 -7.72 -11.69
C ASP A 245 -7.71 -6.23 -12.04
N ALA A 246 -7.09 -5.73 -13.11
CA ALA A 246 -7.30 -4.37 -13.61
C ALA A 246 -8.70 -4.13 -14.22
N VAL A 247 -9.42 -5.19 -14.64
CA VAL A 247 -10.78 -5.08 -15.19
C VAL A 247 -11.80 -5.17 -14.07
N LEU A 248 -11.57 -6.03 -13.07
CA LEU A 248 -12.45 -6.19 -11.92
C LEU A 248 -12.57 -4.88 -11.10
N ALA A 249 -11.50 -4.10 -11.03
CA ALA A 249 -11.49 -2.80 -10.34
C ALA A 249 -12.23 -1.67 -11.09
N LYS A 250 -12.60 -1.86 -12.37
CA LYS A 250 -13.29 -0.84 -13.16
C LYS A 250 -14.72 -0.64 -12.69
N SER A 251 -15.25 0.56 -12.90
CA SER A 251 -16.64 0.88 -12.56
C SER A 251 -17.62 0.21 -13.52
N VAL A 252 -18.75 -0.28 -13.00
CA VAL A 252 -19.86 -0.76 -13.85
C VAL A 252 -20.44 0.32 -14.77
N ILE A 253 -20.16 1.60 -14.49
CA ILE A 253 -20.57 2.71 -15.35
C ILE A 253 -19.88 2.62 -16.72
N GLU A 254 -18.62 2.15 -16.76
CA GLU A 254 -17.83 2.02 -17.99
C GLU A 254 -18.36 0.91 -18.91
N MET A 255 -19.21 0.00 -18.39
CA MET A 255 -19.84 -1.07 -19.18
C MET A 255 -20.91 -0.55 -20.14
N ASN A 256 -21.28 0.73 -20.07
CA ASN A 256 -22.30 1.38 -20.92
C ASN A 256 -23.65 0.64 -20.94
N LEU A 257 -24.05 0.08 -19.79
CA LEU A 257 -25.32 -0.64 -19.63
C LEU A 257 -26.53 0.31 -19.73
N SER A 258 -27.67 -0.28 -20.11
CA SER A 258 -28.98 0.37 -20.14
C SER A 258 -29.36 0.99 -18.80
N VAL A 259 -30.21 2.01 -18.84
CA VAL A 259 -30.69 2.73 -17.63
C VAL A 259 -31.33 1.76 -16.63
N ARG A 260 -32.05 0.74 -17.11
CA ARG A 260 -32.68 -0.29 -16.27
C ARG A 260 -31.64 -1.15 -15.55
N ALA A 261 -30.66 -1.67 -16.28
CA ALA A 261 -29.58 -2.46 -15.70
C ALA A 261 -28.78 -1.61 -14.69
N ARG A 262 -28.38 -0.40 -15.06
CA ARG A 262 -27.64 0.52 -14.18
C ARG A 262 -28.40 0.85 -12.89
N LYS A 263 -29.70 1.13 -12.98
CA LYS A 263 -30.53 1.44 -11.82
C LYS A 263 -30.69 0.23 -10.89
N ALA A 264 -30.77 -0.98 -11.45
CA ALA A 264 -30.79 -2.21 -10.66
C ALA A 264 -29.45 -2.47 -9.96
N LEU A 265 -28.32 -2.30 -10.65
CA LEU A 265 -26.99 -2.41 -10.06
C LEU A 265 -26.80 -1.40 -8.91
N GLN A 266 -27.25 -0.15 -9.10
CA GLN A 266 -27.21 0.87 -8.06
C GLN A 266 -28.06 0.50 -6.83
N LEU A 267 -29.25 -0.12 -7.02
CA LEU A 267 -30.09 -0.58 -5.92
C LEU A 267 -29.47 -1.75 -5.14
N LEU A 268 -28.67 -2.57 -5.81
CA LEU A 268 -27.86 -3.62 -5.18
C LEU A 268 -26.51 -3.11 -4.64
N ASN A 269 -26.25 -1.80 -4.75
CA ASN A 269 -24.98 -1.19 -4.36
C ASN A 269 -23.75 -1.80 -5.09
N ILE A 270 -23.94 -2.23 -6.34
CA ILE A 270 -22.89 -2.78 -7.21
C ILE A 270 -22.20 -1.62 -7.92
N GLY A 271 -20.95 -1.33 -7.52
CA GLY A 271 -20.19 -0.19 -8.04
C GLY A 271 -19.09 -0.57 -9.04
N THR A 272 -18.54 -1.78 -8.90
CA THR A 272 -17.42 -2.29 -9.71
C THR A 272 -17.79 -3.55 -10.50
N ILE A 273 -17.02 -3.83 -11.54
CA ILE A 273 -17.17 -5.05 -12.34
C ILE A 273 -16.89 -6.29 -11.48
N GLY A 274 -15.97 -6.18 -10.50
CA GLY A 274 -15.78 -7.16 -9.45
C GLY A 274 -17.08 -7.44 -8.69
N ASP A 275 -17.68 -6.41 -8.10
CA ASP A 275 -18.94 -6.57 -7.34
C ASP A 275 -20.01 -7.29 -8.18
N LEU A 276 -20.12 -6.94 -9.47
CA LEU A 276 -21.08 -7.53 -10.39
C LEU A 276 -20.83 -9.04 -10.60
N VAL A 277 -19.58 -9.45 -10.79
CA VAL A 277 -19.19 -10.85 -11.02
C VAL A 277 -19.44 -11.73 -9.79
N SER A 278 -19.34 -11.17 -8.57
CA SER A 278 -19.65 -11.92 -7.34
C SER A 278 -21.13 -12.29 -7.17
N HIS A 279 -22.02 -11.65 -7.91
CA HIS A 279 -23.45 -11.90 -7.84
C HIS A 279 -23.92 -13.04 -8.72
N THR A 280 -24.98 -13.69 -8.28
CA THR A 280 -25.66 -14.73 -9.06
C THR A 280 -26.75 -14.13 -9.95
N GLU A 281 -27.12 -14.86 -10.99
CA GLU A 281 -28.27 -14.50 -11.84
C GLU A 281 -29.56 -14.32 -11.03
N ALA A 282 -29.80 -15.19 -10.04
CA ALA A 282 -30.99 -15.13 -9.20
C ALA A 282 -31.05 -13.85 -8.36
N GLU A 283 -29.91 -13.40 -7.82
CA GLU A 283 -29.81 -12.16 -7.04
C GLU A 283 -30.13 -10.94 -7.89
N LEU A 284 -29.62 -10.88 -9.13
CA LEU A 284 -29.91 -9.80 -10.06
C LEU A 284 -31.39 -9.81 -10.48
N MET A 285 -31.96 -10.99 -10.75
CA MET A 285 -33.37 -11.16 -11.13
C MET A 285 -34.35 -10.86 -10.00
N GLY A 286 -33.90 -10.85 -8.74
CA GLY A 286 -34.70 -10.46 -7.58
C GLY A 286 -34.97 -8.95 -7.48
N VAL A 287 -34.29 -8.11 -8.28
CA VAL A 287 -34.43 -6.66 -8.21
C VAL A 287 -35.69 -6.18 -8.93
N LYS A 288 -36.46 -5.33 -8.26
CA LYS A 288 -37.67 -4.72 -8.83
C LYS A 288 -37.33 -3.95 -10.11
N ASN A 289 -38.00 -4.29 -11.21
CA ASN A 289 -37.80 -3.74 -12.56
C ASN A 289 -36.48 -4.15 -13.27
N PHE A 290 -35.78 -5.16 -12.75
CA PHE A 290 -34.77 -5.89 -13.50
C PHE A 290 -35.42 -7.08 -14.21
N GLY A 291 -35.01 -7.37 -15.44
CA GLY A 291 -35.64 -8.42 -16.24
C GLY A 291 -34.67 -9.10 -17.18
N ALA A 292 -35.14 -10.13 -17.89
CA ALA A 292 -34.32 -11.00 -18.73
C ALA A 292 -33.45 -10.24 -19.75
N THR A 293 -33.95 -9.14 -20.33
CA THR A 293 -33.19 -8.33 -21.28
C THR A 293 -32.00 -7.62 -20.65
N SER A 294 -32.17 -7.06 -19.44
CA SER A 294 -31.08 -6.44 -18.68
C SER A 294 -30.07 -7.47 -18.18
N LEU A 295 -30.54 -8.68 -17.86
CA LEU A 295 -29.65 -9.78 -17.48
C LEU A 295 -28.79 -10.24 -18.67
N THR A 296 -29.40 -10.44 -19.85
CA THR A 296 -28.66 -10.82 -21.06
C THR A 296 -27.63 -9.76 -21.44
N GLU A 297 -28.00 -8.48 -21.33
CA GLU A 297 -27.09 -7.36 -21.55
C GLU A 297 -25.88 -7.40 -20.60
N VAL A 298 -26.12 -7.61 -19.30
CA VAL A 298 -25.05 -7.76 -18.30
C VAL A 298 -24.14 -8.94 -18.62
N LYS A 299 -24.71 -10.12 -18.90
CA LYS A 299 -23.94 -11.32 -19.26
C LYS A 299 -23.09 -11.10 -20.50
N GLN A 300 -23.66 -10.49 -21.55
CA GLN A 300 -22.93 -10.20 -22.78
C GLN A 300 -21.72 -9.29 -22.53
N LYS A 301 -21.90 -8.24 -21.73
CA LYS A 301 -20.81 -7.32 -21.38
C LYS A 301 -19.73 -7.96 -20.52
N LEU A 302 -20.09 -8.87 -19.62
CA LEU A 302 -19.11 -9.63 -18.86
C LEU A 302 -18.31 -10.58 -19.76
N VAL A 303 -18.97 -11.26 -20.71
CA VAL A 303 -18.33 -12.17 -21.67
C VAL A 303 -17.33 -11.42 -22.57
N GLU A 304 -17.65 -10.21 -23.03
CA GLU A 304 -16.72 -9.33 -23.77
C GLU A 304 -15.42 -9.06 -22.99
N MET A 305 -15.49 -9.11 -21.66
CA MET A 305 -14.37 -8.88 -20.74
C MET A 305 -13.71 -10.18 -20.26
N GLY A 306 -14.14 -11.34 -20.78
CA GLY A 306 -13.68 -12.66 -20.34
C GLY A 306 -14.17 -13.06 -18.95
N LEU A 307 -15.26 -12.46 -18.48
CA LEU A 307 -15.83 -12.66 -17.15
C LEU A 307 -17.22 -13.29 -17.24
N SER A 308 -17.66 -13.92 -16.16
CA SER A 308 -19.01 -14.47 -16.02
C SER A 308 -19.56 -14.17 -14.63
N LEU A 309 -20.89 -14.18 -14.49
CA LEU A 309 -21.52 -14.12 -13.17
C LEU A 309 -21.21 -15.39 -12.38
N ARG A 310 -21.23 -15.28 -11.06
CA ARG A 310 -21.09 -16.43 -10.16
C ARG A 310 -22.17 -17.47 -10.46
N THR A 311 -21.72 -18.68 -10.77
CA THR A 311 -22.58 -19.86 -10.82
C THR A 311 -22.66 -20.47 -9.42
N LEU A 312 -23.86 -20.81 -8.97
CA LEU A 312 -24.03 -21.71 -7.84
C LEU A 312 -23.75 -23.11 -8.39
N GLU A 313 -22.58 -23.69 -8.10
CA GLU A 313 -22.40 -25.13 -8.31
C GLU A 313 -23.43 -25.85 -7.44
N SER A 314 -24.28 -26.62 -8.10
CA SER A 314 -25.27 -27.51 -7.49
C SER A 314 -24.65 -28.83 -7.06
#